data_AF-A0A6M0CHA9-F1
#
_entry.id   AF-A0A6M0CHA9-F1
#
_cell.length_a   1.000
_cell.length_b   1.000
_cell.length_c   1.000
_cell.angle_alpha   90.00
_cell.angle_beta   90.00
_cell.angle_gamma   90.00
#
_symmetry.space_group_name_H-M   'P 1'
#
loop_
_entity.id
_entity.type
_entity.pdbx_description
1 polymer ?
#
loop_
_entity_poly.entity_id
_entity_poly.type
_entity_poly.pdbx_seq_one_letter_code
_entity_poly.pdbx_strand_id
1 'polypeptide(L)'
;QWVRDHSDWNCPICGHRFDYQSGHGRTIDHKLPRSQYPWFSLDFRNLWVICHRCNREKGEMHWYEYERYVLVKYPERYGDVAFARPRQLLNQK
;
A
#
# COMPACT_ATOMS: atom_id res chain seq x y z
N GLN A 1 -10.06 15.57 1.58
CA GLN A 1 -9.20 15.98 2.71
C GLN A 1 -8.27 14.84 3.12
N TRP A 2 -8.78 13.75 3.71
CA TRP A 2 -7.98 12.61 4.21
C TRP A 2 -6.86 12.10 3.29
N VAL A 3 -7.15 11.80 2.01
CA VAL A 3 -6.14 11.31 1.04
C VAL A 3 -4.94 12.26 0.89
N ARG A 4 -5.18 13.57 0.92
CA ARG A 4 -4.11 14.57 0.81
C ARG A 4 -3.32 14.68 2.11
N ASP A 5 -3.99 14.54 3.25
CA ASP A 5 -3.34 14.61 4.57
C ASP A 5 -2.53 13.34 4.90
N HIS A 6 -2.82 12.23 4.21
CA HIS A 6 -2.19 10.92 4.43
C HIS A 6 -1.38 10.45 3.21
N SER A 7 -0.93 11.37 2.37
CA SER A 7 0.01 11.08 1.28
C SER A 7 0.91 12.26 0.98
N ASP A 8 2.12 11.96 0.50
CA ASP A 8 3.02 12.95 -0.05
C ASP A 8 2.68 13.29 -1.51
N TRP A 9 3.56 14.04 -2.16
CA TRP A 9 3.52 14.28 -3.60
C TRP A 9 3.80 13.03 -4.44
N ASN A 10 4.49 12.04 -3.86
CA ASN A 10 4.98 10.86 -4.55
C ASN A 10 4.39 9.58 -3.94
N CYS A 11 4.22 8.55 -4.76
CA CYS A 11 3.81 7.23 -4.31
C CYS A 11 4.90 6.64 -3.38
N PRO A 12 4.56 6.19 -2.17
CA PRO A 12 5.55 5.69 -1.21
C PRO A 12 6.15 4.33 -1.60
N ILE A 13 5.66 3.69 -2.67
CA ILE A 13 6.21 2.41 -3.16
C ILE A 13 7.17 2.63 -4.31
N CYS A 14 6.78 3.41 -5.33
CA CYS A 14 7.53 3.55 -6.57
C CYS A 14 8.20 4.91 -6.77
N GLY A 15 8.03 5.85 -5.84
CA GLY A 15 8.63 7.18 -5.89
C GLY A 15 8.08 8.12 -6.96
N HIS A 16 7.23 7.65 -7.89
CA HIS A 16 6.62 8.51 -8.90
C HIS A 16 5.67 9.53 -8.29
N ARG A 17 5.73 10.76 -8.78
CA ARG A 17 4.76 11.80 -8.47
C ARG A 17 3.36 11.32 -8.79
N PHE A 18 2.42 11.58 -7.89
CA PHE A 18 1.02 11.29 -8.15
C PHE A 18 0.49 12.15 -9.31
N ASP A 19 0.05 11.47 -10.35
CA ASP A 19 -0.51 12.07 -11.56
C ASP A 19 -1.55 11.13 -12.18
N TYR A 20 -2.76 11.64 -12.43
CA TYR A 20 -3.87 10.87 -12.97
C TYR A 20 -3.70 10.53 -14.46
N GLN A 21 -2.90 11.27 -15.21
CA GLN A 21 -2.73 11.06 -16.65
C GLN A 21 -1.80 9.88 -16.96
N SER A 22 -0.79 9.64 -16.12
CA SER A 22 0.21 8.57 -16.30
C SER A 22 -0.14 7.24 -15.63
N GLY A 23 -1.35 7.10 -15.07
CA GLY A 23 -1.74 5.93 -14.28
C GLY A 23 -1.10 5.88 -12.89
N HIS A 24 -0.48 6.97 -12.45
CA HIS A 24 0.05 7.17 -11.11
C HIS A 24 -0.91 7.98 -10.23
N GLY A 25 -2.22 7.98 -10.52
CA GLY A 25 -3.22 8.69 -9.73
C GLY A 25 -3.32 8.14 -8.29
N ARG A 26 -3.67 8.99 -7.32
CA ARG A 26 -3.84 8.58 -5.92
C ARG A 26 -5.02 7.63 -5.78
N THR A 27 -4.81 6.52 -5.07
CA THR A 27 -5.85 5.58 -4.64
C THR A 27 -5.68 5.27 -3.15
N ILE A 28 -6.76 4.86 -2.49
CA ILE A 28 -6.68 4.27 -1.15
C ILE A 28 -6.66 2.76 -1.33
N ASP A 29 -5.63 2.11 -0.81
CA ASP A 29 -5.50 0.65 -0.75
C ASP A 29 -5.63 0.16 0.70
N HIS A 30 -5.99 -1.12 0.85
CA HIS A 30 -5.99 -1.84 2.11
C HIS A 30 -4.68 -2.62 2.25
N LYS A 31 -3.86 -2.31 3.26
CA LYS A 31 -2.58 -3.00 3.53
C LYS A 31 -2.80 -4.50 3.70
N LEU A 32 -3.80 -4.89 4.48
CA LEU A 32 -4.34 -6.24 4.56
C LEU A 32 -5.61 -6.35 3.71
N PRO A 33 -5.69 -7.32 2.78
CA PRO A 33 -6.74 -7.39 1.78
C PRO A 33 -8.11 -7.60 2.42
N ARG A 34 -9.10 -6.84 1.94
CA ARG A 34 -10.47 -6.84 2.47
C ARG A 34 -11.15 -8.21 2.35
N SER A 35 -10.79 -8.95 1.31
CA SER A 35 -11.28 -10.32 1.08
C SER A 35 -10.91 -11.29 2.20
N GLN A 36 -9.80 -11.04 2.90
CA GLN A 36 -9.30 -11.87 4.01
C GLN A 36 -9.53 -11.22 5.38
N TYR A 37 -9.55 -9.88 5.46
CA TYR A 37 -9.67 -9.10 6.70
C TYR A 37 -10.81 -8.07 6.63
N PRO A 38 -12.08 -8.50 6.45
CA PRO A 38 -13.19 -7.57 6.29
C PRO A 38 -13.42 -6.67 7.52
N TRP A 39 -13.10 -7.14 8.73
CA TRP A 39 -13.21 -6.34 9.97
C TRP A 39 -12.23 -5.15 10.03
N PHE A 40 -11.16 -5.15 9.24
CA PHE A 40 -10.24 -4.01 9.12
C PHE A 40 -10.59 -3.04 7.97
N SER A 41 -11.77 -3.19 7.35
CA SER A 41 -12.17 -2.38 6.18
C SER A 41 -12.17 -0.88 6.44
N LEU A 42 -12.56 -0.48 7.66
CA LEU A 42 -12.67 0.92 8.10
C LEU A 42 -11.57 1.30 9.11
N ASP A 43 -10.61 0.40 9.36
CA ASP A 43 -9.49 0.72 10.24
C ASP A 43 -8.48 1.57 9.46
N PHE A 44 -8.31 2.84 9.85
CA PHE A 44 -7.38 3.76 9.19
C PHE A 44 -5.94 3.26 9.20
N ARG A 45 -5.54 2.42 10.17
CA ARG A 45 -4.21 1.78 10.21
C ARG A 45 -4.01 0.78 9.07
N ASN A 46 -5.11 0.27 8.52
CA ASN A 46 -5.14 -0.63 7.37
C ASN A 46 -5.22 0.11 6.03
N LEU A 47 -5.40 1.43 6.02
CA LEU A 47 -5.46 2.20 4.79
C LEU A 47 -4.07 2.70 4.38
N TRP A 48 -3.81 2.76 3.07
CA TRP A 48 -2.56 3.26 2.52
C TRP A 48 -2.80 3.99 1.21
N VAL A 49 -2.34 5.24 1.11
CA VAL A 49 -2.47 6.00 -0.14
C VAL A 49 -1.30 5.65 -1.06
N ILE A 50 -1.60 4.96 -2.15
CA ILE A 50 -0.63 4.52 -3.15
C ILE A 50 -1.16 4.77 -4.56
N CYS A 51 -0.28 4.75 -5.56
CA CYS A 51 -0.71 5.03 -6.92
C CYS A 51 -1.47 3.84 -7.52
N HIS A 52 -2.36 4.11 -8.49
CA HIS A 52 -3.20 3.09 -9.12
C HIS A 52 -2.38 1.89 -9.67
N ARG A 53 -1.22 2.13 -10.29
CA ARG A 53 -0.33 1.07 -10.76
C ARG A 53 0.17 0.16 -9.63
N CYS A 54 0.70 0.74 -8.55
CA CYS A 54 1.17 -0.04 -7.41
C CYS A 54 0.02 -0.77 -6.71
N ASN A 55 -1.16 -0.14 -6.61
CA ASN A 55 -2.35 -0.76 -6.05
C ASN A 55 -2.76 -2.00 -6.85
N ARG A 56 -2.86 -1.87 -8.18
CA ARG A 56 -3.18 -2.99 -9.07
C ARG A 56 -2.16 -4.12 -8.99
N GLU A 57 -0.87 -3.78 -8.89
CA GLU A 57 0.21 -4.76 -8.78
C GLU A 57 0.22 -5.47 -7.42
N LYS A 58 -0.10 -4.76 -6.33
CA LYS A 58 -0.27 -5.36 -5.01
C LYS A 58 -1.48 -6.31 -4.97
N GLY A 59 -2.61 -5.88 -5.53
CA GLY A 59 -3.85 -6.66 -5.56
C GLY A 59 -4.25 -7.14 -4.16
N GLU A 60 -4.67 -8.41 -4.10
CA GLU A 60 -5.14 -9.06 -2.87
C GLU A 60 -4.03 -9.81 -2.11
N MET A 61 -2.75 -9.56 -2.42
CA MET A 61 -1.64 -10.20 -1.69
C MET A 61 -1.70 -9.86 -0.20
N HIS A 62 -1.52 -10.87 0.64
CA HIS A 62 -1.25 -10.64 2.05
C HIS A 62 0.06 -9.86 2.22
N TRP A 63 0.23 -9.11 3.31
CA TRP A 63 1.36 -8.20 3.46
C TRP A 63 2.74 -8.87 3.28
N TYR A 64 2.94 -10.05 3.88
CA TYR A 64 4.20 -10.79 3.73
C TYR A 64 4.44 -11.32 2.32
N GLU A 65 3.37 -11.68 1.60
CA GLU A 65 3.48 -12.08 0.19
C GLU A 65 3.90 -10.87 -0.65
N TYR A 66 3.32 -9.71 -0.38
CA TYR A 66 3.68 -8.47 -1.06
C TYR A 66 5.11 -8.03 -0.77
N GLU A 67 5.56 -8.10 0.49
CA GLU A 67 6.96 -7.81 0.83
C GLU A 67 7.93 -8.74 0.10
N ARG A 68 7.62 -10.04 0.03
CA ARG A 68 8.43 -11.01 -0.73
C ARG A 68 8.43 -10.68 -2.21
N TYR A 69 7.27 -10.34 -2.77
CA TYR A 69 7.14 -9.92 -4.17
C TYR A 69 8.02 -8.72 -4.48
N VAL A 70 7.97 -7.69 -3.64
CA VAL A 70 8.78 -6.47 -3.79
C VAL A 70 10.26 -6.78 -3.63
N LEU A 71 10.66 -7.58 -2.64
CA LEU A 71 12.06 -7.96 -2.45
C LEU A 71 12.65 -8.64 -3.69
N VAL A 72 11.88 -9.50 -4.35
CA VAL A 72 12.32 -10.23 -5.55
C VAL A 72 12.32 -9.35 -6.79
N LYS A 73 11.29 -8.50 -6.97
CA LYS A 73 11.07 -7.75 -8.23
C LYS A 73 11.66 -6.34 -8.22
N TYR A 74 11.65 -5.68 -7.06
CA TYR A 74 12.08 -4.30 -6.85
C TYR A 74 12.84 -4.17 -5.52
N PRO A 75 14.00 -4.82 -5.38
CA PRO A 75 14.74 -4.86 -4.11
C PRO A 75 15.05 -3.45 -3.57
N GLU A 76 15.21 -2.46 -4.44
CA GLU A 76 15.45 -1.06 -4.08
C GLU A 76 14.27 -0.40 -3.35
N ARG A 77 13.05 -0.93 -3.52
CA ARG A 77 11.80 -0.43 -2.89
C ARG A 77 11.45 -1.19 -1.61
N TYR A 78 12.19 -2.24 -1.28
CA TYR A 78 11.86 -3.12 -0.16
C TYR A 78 11.84 -2.35 1.17
N GLY A 79 12.78 -1.43 1.38
CA GLY A 79 12.85 -0.63 2.60
C GLY A 79 11.57 0.18 2.86
N ASP A 80 11.04 0.83 1.83
CA ASP A 80 9.83 1.64 1.93
C ASP A 80 8.59 0.79 2.23
N VAL A 81 8.48 -0.37 1.57
CA VAL A 81 7.37 -1.31 1.82
C VAL A 81 7.49 -1.91 3.22
N ALA A 82 8.67 -2.36 3.64
CA ALA A 82 8.87 -2.91 4.99
C ALA A 82 8.62 -1.86 6.10
N PHE A 83 8.90 -0.59 5.83
CA PHE A 83 8.58 0.51 6.74
C PHE A 83 7.07 0.63 6.97
N ALA A 84 6.28 0.53 5.90
CA ALA A 84 4.82 0.68 5.94
C ALA A 84 4.05 -0.50 6.59
N ARG A 85 4.76 -1.55 7.03
CA ARG A 85 4.17 -2.78 7.58
C ARG A 85 3.12 -2.52 8.66
N PRO A 86 1.88 -3.06 8.55
CA PRO A 86 0.83 -2.88 9.54
C PRO A 86 1.05 -3.80 10.76
N ARG A 87 2.18 -3.62 11.46
CA ARG A 87 2.64 -4.49 12.57
C ARG A 87 1.57 -4.68 13.66
N GLN A 88 0.85 -3.61 13.99
CA GLN A 88 -0.21 -3.65 15.00
C GLN A 88 -1.38 -4.55 14.58
N LEU A 89 -1.73 -4.57 13.28
CA LEU A 89 -2.86 -5.35 12.76
C LEU A 89 -2.47 -6.82 12.52
N LEU A 90 -1.24 -7.07 12.10
CA LEU A 90 -0.72 -8.44 11.90
C LEU A 90 -0.69 -9.27 13.21
N ASN A 91 -0.63 -8.59 14.36
CA ASN A 91 -0.61 -9.22 15.68
C ASN A 91 -1.99 -9.36 16.32
N GLN A 92 -3.04 -8.81 15.70
CA GLN A 92 -4.42 -8.90 16.17
C GLN A 92 -5.08 -10.08 15.47
N LYS A 93 -5.04 -11.24 16.12
CA LYS A 93 -5.83 -12.41 15.73
C LYS A 93 -7.26 -12.27 16.21
#